data_AF-A0A7K6UJZ0-F1
#
_entry.id   AF-A0A7K6UJZ0-F1
#
_cell.length_a   1.000
_cell.length_b   1.000
_cell.length_c   1.000
_cell.angle_alpha   90.00
_cell.angle_beta   90.00
_cell.angle_gamma   90.00
#
_symmetry.space_group_name_H-M   'P 1'
#
loop_
_entity.id
_entity.type
_entity.pdbx_description
1 polymer ?
#
loop_
_entity_poly.entity_id
_entity_poly.type
_entity_poly.pdbx_seq_one_letter_code
_entity_poly.pdbx_strand_id
1 'polypeptide(L)'
;PILASAHENGCICLWNIQGNLVKEILPFSKHPPVPLTALCTDISTKMLLAGNKEGHIMCWNITSFLEDPQNDENQIREELCWRAHSDEVVDLFHEEEKNVVVTASIDGSVRLWHAMNGYYLGYFGQPRKFELSDTCRLILPCDVHNLPTIIKEESKHMEKKKSEYPLILDRDK
;
A
#
# COMPACT_ATOMS: atom_id res chain seq x y z
N PRO A 1 -5.96 16.78 -10.94
CA PRO A 1 -5.36 16.08 -9.78
C PRO A 1 -6.25 14.92 -9.32
N ILE A 2 -5.64 13.81 -8.93
CA ILE A 2 -6.32 12.67 -8.33
C ILE A 2 -5.95 12.64 -6.84
N LEU A 3 -6.94 12.39 -5.99
CA LEU A 3 -6.74 12.17 -4.56
C LEU A 3 -6.90 10.68 -4.26
N ALA A 4 -6.13 10.15 -3.32
CA ALA A 4 -6.23 8.77 -2.87
C ALA A 4 -6.57 8.73 -1.38
N SER A 5 -7.37 7.75 -0.99
CA SER A 5 -7.77 7.53 0.40
C SER A 5 -7.78 6.05 0.72
N ALA A 6 -7.26 5.67 1.90
CA ALA A 6 -7.34 4.34 2.48
C ALA A 6 -8.62 4.20 3.33
N HIS A 7 -9.26 3.03 3.28
CA HIS A 7 -10.56 2.78 3.94
C HIS A 7 -10.53 1.56 4.87
N GLU A 8 -11.44 1.56 5.86
CA GLU A 8 -11.62 0.46 6.83
C GLU A 8 -12.03 -0.86 6.16
N ASN A 9 -12.70 -0.81 5.02
CA ASN A 9 -13.08 -1.99 4.23
C ASN A 9 -11.92 -2.59 3.42
N GLY A 10 -10.70 -2.06 3.60
CA GLY A 10 -9.49 -2.53 2.93
C GLY A 10 -9.31 -2.05 1.49
N CYS A 11 -10.13 -1.11 1.00
CA CYS A 11 -9.98 -0.56 -0.35
C CYS A 11 -9.27 0.80 -0.35
N ILE A 12 -8.68 1.11 -1.49
CA ILE A 12 -8.21 2.44 -1.84
C ILE A 12 -9.22 3.05 -2.79
N CYS A 13 -9.73 4.22 -2.45
CA CYS A 13 -10.57 5.00 -3.34
C CYS A 13 -9.76 6.14 -3.96
N LEU A 14 -9.87 6.27 -5.28
CA LEU A 14 -9.31 7.36 -6.06
C LEU A 14 -10.41 8.33 -6.47
N TRP A 15 -10.19 9.62 -6.25
CA TRP A 15 -11.18 10.68 -6.43
C TRP A 15 -10.64 11.77 -7.34
N ASN A 16 -11.52 12.43 -8.08
CA ASN A 16 -11.18 13.70 -8.70
C ASN A 16 -11.31 14.84 -7.67
N ILE A 17 -10.81 16.02 -8.02
CA ILE A 17 -10.91 17.21 -7.15
C ILE A 17 -12.34 17.73 -6.96
N GLN A 18 -13.29 17.26 -7.77
CA GLN A 18 -14.71 17.56 -7.61
C GLN A 18 -15.39 16.64 -6.59
N GLY A 19 -14.69 15.64 -6.06
CA GLY A 19 -15.20 14.69 -5.07
C GLY A 19 -15.89 13.46 -5.66
N ASN A 20 -15.82 13.25 -6.98
CA ASN A 20 -16.37 12.05 -7.60
C ASN A 20 -15.38 10.90 -7.48
N LEU A 21 -15.90 9.71 -7.14
CA LEU A 21 -15.13 8.48 -7.17
C LEU A 21 -14.77 8.15 -8.63
N VAL A 22 -13.48 7.97 -8.89
CA VAL A 22 -12.94 7.62 -10.21
C VAL A 22 -12.67 6.13 -10.28
N LYS A 23 -12.01 5.56 -9.25
CA LYS A 23 -11.67 4.14 -9.22
C LYS A 23 -11.58 3.63 -7.79
N GLU A 24 -11.91 2.36 -7.60
CA GLU A 24 -11.71 1.64 -6.34
C GLU A 24 -10.70 0.50 -6.60
N ILE A 25 -9.70 0.38 -5.74
CA ILE A 25 -8.63 -0.61 -5.82
C ILE A 25 -8.70 -1.48 -4.58
N LEU A 26 -8.50 -2.79 -4.75
CA LEU A 26 -8.36 -3.73 -3.66
C LEU A 26 -6.99 -4.39 -3.70
N PRO A 27 -6.40 -4.70 -2.53
CA PRO A 27 -5.26 -5.58 -2.44
C PRO A 27 -5.56 -6.95 -3.07
N PHE A 28 -4.58 -7.47 -3.79
CA PHE A 28 -4.58 -8.81 -4.32
C PHE A 28 -4.39 -9.80 -3.16
N SER A 29 -5.49 -10.37 -2.69
CA SER A 29 -5.45 -11.36 -1.61
C SER A 29 -6.51 -12.43 -1.80
N LYS A 30 -6.18 -13.66 -1.39
CA LYS A 30 -7.15 -14.76 -1.24
C LYS A 30 -7.95 -14.65 0.06
N HIS A 31 -7.51 -13.78 0.97
CA HIS A 31 -8.14 -13.53 2.26
C HIS A 31 -9.05 -12.31 2.19
N PRO A 32 -9.98 -12.17 3.14
CA PRO A 32 -10.78 -10.95 3.26
C PRO A 32 -9.90 -9.69 3.31
N PRO A 33 -10.36 -8.56 2.74
CA PRO A 33 -9.65 -7.29 2.85
C PRO A 33 -9.44 -6.90 4.32
N VAL A 34 -8.23 -6.43 4.63
CA VAL A 34 -7.84 -5.92 5.95
C VAL A 34 -7.90 -4.39 5.91
N PRO A 35 -8.39 -3.72 6.98
CA PRO A 35 -8.44 -2.26 7.05
C PRO A 35 -7.11 -1.60 6.67
N LEU A 36 -7.16 -0.64 5.76
CA LEU A 36 -6.01 0.18 5.40
C LEU A 36 -5.95 1.39 6.34
N THR A 37 -4.79 1.59 6.96
CA THR A 37 -4.58 2.51 8.08
C THR A 37 -3.61 3.63 7.75
N ALA A 38 -2.75 3.44 6.74
CA ALA A 38 -1.82 4.45 6.26
C ALA A 38 -1.74 4.43 4.73
N LEU A 39 -1.47 5.58 4.11
CA LEU A 39 -1.32 5.73 2.67
C LEU A 39 -0.25 6.78 2.36
N CYS A 40 0.64 6.50 1.42
CA CYS A 40 1.58 7.50 0.88
C CYS A 40 1.88 7.26 -0.60
N THR A 41 2.46 8.25 -1.26
CA THR A 41 2.89 8.18 -2.67
C THR A 41 4.26 8.81 -2.81
N ASP A 42 4.95 8.53 -3.91
CA ASP A 42 6.21 9.16 -4.29
C ASP A 42 5.99 10.59 -4.85
N ILE A 43 7.06 11.36 -4.96
CA ILE A 43 7.00 12.74 -5.47
C ILE A 43 6.62 12.72 -6.95
N SER A 44 7.08 11.70 -7.69
CA SER A 44 6.75 11.52 -9.11
C SER A 44 5.36 10.91 -9.37
N THR A 45 4.61 10.55 -8.32
CA THR A 45 3.24 9.99 -8.37
C THR A 45 3.11 8.72 -9.24
N LYS A 46 4.13 7.86 -9.25
CA LYS A 46 4.12 6.58 -9.98
C LYS A 46 3.73 5.40 -9.10
N MET A 47 4.01 5.50 -7.80
CA MET A 47 3.80 4.46 -6.81
C MET A 47 2.83 4.92 -5.74
N LEU A 48 1.91 4.03 -5.39
CA LEU A 48 1.03 4.19 -4.24
C LEU A 48 1.35 3.10 -3.24
N LEU A 49 1.55 3.47 -1.98
CA LEU A 49 1.85 2.56 -0.89
C LEU A 49 0.73 2.64 0.14
N ALA A 50 0.26 1.50 0.64
CA ALA A 50 -0.69 1.43 1.74
C ALA A 50 -0.21 0.48 2.83
N GLY A 51 -0.46 0.86 4.08
CA GLY A 51 -0.25 0.05 5.26
C GLY A 51 -1.58 -0.41 5.84
N ASN A 52 -1.60 -1.58 6.47
CA ASN A 52 -2.83 -2.13 7.04
C ASN A 52 -2.71 -2.47 8.52
N LYS A 53 -3.87 -2.83 9.10
CA LYS A 53 -4.03 -3.22 10.50
C LYS A 53 -3.24 -4.46 10.94
N GLU A 54 -2.78 -5.28 10.00
CA GLU A 54 -2.00 -6.50 10.30
C GLU A 54 -0.49 -6.33 10.06
N GLY A 55 -0.03 -5.10 9.81
CA GLY A 55 1.38 -4.81 9.63
C GLY A 55 1.90 -5.04 8.21
N HIS A 56 1.03 -5.22 7.22
CA HIS A 56 1.43 -5.38 5.82
C HIS A 56 1.52 -4.05 5.11
N ILE A 57 2.50 -3.96 4.20
CA ILE A 57 2.62 -2.89 3.21
C ILE A 57 2.35 -3.48 1.84
N MET A 58 1.54 -2.78 1.06
CA MET A 58 1.24 -3.10 -0.33
C MET A 58 1.63 -1.91 -1.20
N CYS A 59 2.08 -2.21 -2.42
CA CYS A 59 2.56 -1.23 -3.38
C CYS A 59 1.90 -1.43 -4.73
N TRP A 60 1.38 -0.34 -5.30
CA TRP A 60 0.78 -0.31 -6.63
C TRP A 60 1.50 0.65 -7.56
N ASN A 61 1.59 0.28 -8.83
CA ASN A 61 1.96 1.20 -9.89
C ASN A 61 0.70 1.85 -10.45
N ILE A 62 0.65 3.18 -10.39
CA ILE A 62 -0.48 4.00 -10.81
C ILE A 62 -0.19 4.83 -12.08
N THR A 63 1.00 4.67 -12.68
CA THR A 63 1.48 5.49 -13.80
C THR A 63 0.53 5.45 -14.99
N SER A 64 0.23 4.25 -15.50
CA SER A 64 -0.62 4.08 -16.68
C SER A 64 -2.03 4.63 -16.45
N PHE A 65 -2.58 4.44 -15.24
CA PHE A 65 -3.88 5.00 -14.88
C PHE A 65 -3.87 6.53 -14.88
N LEU A 66 -2.79 7.18 -14.42
CA LEU A 66 -2.73 8.64 -14.40
C LEU A 66 -2.50 9.26 -15.78
N GLU A 67 -1.84 8.54 -16.69
CA GLU A 67 -1.65 8.98 -18.08
C GLU A 67 -2.97 9.02 -18.86
N ASP A 68 -3.80 7.99 -18.74
CA ASP A 68 -5.15 7.95 -19.29
C ASP A 68 -6.14 7.24 -18.34
N PRO A 69 -6.81 8.00 -17.46
CA PRO A 69 -7.76 7.45 -16.49
C PRO A 69 -9.04 6.88 -17.10
N GLN A 70 -9.34 7.19 -18.38
CA GLN A 70 -10.56 6.75 -19.05
C GLN A 70 -10.36 5.44 -19.82
N ASN A 71 -9.11 5.02 -20.00
CA ASN A 71 -8.80 3.75 -20.62
C ASN A 71 -8.95 2.60 -19.61
N ASP A 72 -9.97 1.76 -19.81
CA ASP A 72 -10.21 0.59 -18.97
C ASP A 72 -9.06 -0.45 -19.03
N GLU A 73 -8.22 -0.42 -20.07
CA GLU A 73 -7.03 -1.26 -20.18
C GLU A 73 -5.90 -0.82 -19.23
N ASN A 74 -5.91 0.44 -18.77
CA ASN A 74 -4.94 0.96 -17.79
C ASN A 74 -5.30 0.48 -16.38
N GLN A 75 -4.92 -0.76 -16.09
CA GLN A 75 -5.11 -1.38 -14.79
C GLN A 75 -4.07 -0.86 -13.79
N ILE A 76 -4.54 -0.54 -12.59
CA ILE A 76 -3.66 -0.26 -11.45
C ILE A 76 -3.20 -1.61 -10.92
N ARG A 77 -1.91 -1.89 -11.04
CA ARG A 77 -1.33 -3.19 -10.70
C ARG A 77 -0.69 -3.13 -9.33
N GLU A 78 -1.06 -4.05 -8.46
CA GLU A 78 -0.28 -4.33 -7.26
C GLU A 78 1.00 -5.04 -7.68
N GLU A 79 2.15 -4.47 -7.33
CA GLU A 79 3.45 -5.00 -7.74
C GLU A 79 4.13 -5.78 -6.60
N LEU A 80 3.88 -5.36 -5.36
CA LEU A 80 4.60 -5.87 -4.20
C LEU A 80 3.73 -5.82 -2.94
N CYS A 81 3.81 -6.87 -2.14
CA CYS A 81 3.25 -6.92 -0.80
C CYS A 81 4.23 -7.59 0.16
N TRP A 82 4.43 -7.03 1.35
CA TRP A 82 5.28 -7.64 2.39
C TRP A 82 4.73 -7.33 3.77
N ARG A 83 5.09 -8.18 4.74
CA ARG A 83 4.79 -7.91 6.15
C ARG A 83 5.92 -7.09 6.74
N ALA A 84 5.65 -5.83 7.07
CA ALA A 84 6.63 -4.93 7.66
C ALA A 84 6.69 -5.05 9.19
N HIS A 85 5.52 -5.14 9.81
CA HIS A 85 5.35 -5.09 11.25
C HIS A 85 4.60 -6.30 11.78
N SER A 86 4.78 -6.57 13.07
CA SER A 86 4.00 -7.60 13.77
C SER A 86 2.59 -7.11 14.13
N ASP A 87 2.36 -5.79 14.10
CA ASP A 87 1.10 -5.12 14.41
C ASP A 87 0.78 -3.99 13.41
N GLU A 88 -0.35 -3.30 13.61
CA GLU A 88 -0.91 -2.25 12.76
C GLU A 88 0.13 -1.18 12.35
N VAL A 89 0.14 -0.86 11.05
CA VAL A 89 0.93 0.26 10.52
C VAL A 89 0.15 1.55 10.77
N VAL A 90 0.79 2.53 11.39
CA VAL A 90 0.14 3.82 11.72
C VAL A 90 0.60 4.96 10.82
N ASP A 91 1.76 4.83 10.17
CA ASP A 91 2.27 5.87 9.27
C ASP A 91 3.24 5.31 8.23
N LEU A 92 3.33 6.02 7.10
CA LEU A 92 4.19 5.70 5.97
C LEU A 92 4.83 6.93 5.37
N PHE A 93 6.12 6.82 5.07
CA PHE A 93 6.88 7.83 4.34
C PHE A 93 7.75 7.19 3.28
N HIS A 94 7.67 7.68 2.05
CA HIS A 94 8.49 7.21 0.94
C HIS A 94 9.52 8.27 0.57
N GLU A 95 10.80 7.89 0.61
CA GLU A 95 11.91 8.70 0.15
C GLU A 95 12.42 8.17 -1.19
N GLU A 96 12.02 8.86 -2.25
CA GLU A 96 12.18 8.42 -3.64
C GLU A 96 13.66 8.38 -4.08
N GLU A 97 14.47 9.38 -3.72
CA GLU A 97 15.88 9.45 -4.19
C GLU A 97 16.74 8.31 -3.63
N LYS A 98 16.39 7.81 -2.44
CA LYS A 98 17.11 6.70 -1.78
C LYS A 98 16.39 5.36 -1.97
N ASN A 99 15.22 5.36 -2.59
CA ASN A 99 14.39 4.18 -2.77
C ASN A 99 14.03 3.48 -1.44
N VAL A 100 13.69 4.28 -0.42
CA VAL A 100 13.43 3.80 0.95
C VAL A 100 12.01 4.13 1.37
N VAL A 101 11.31 3.13 1.91
CA VAL A 101 10.05 3.31 2.64
C VAL A 101 10.34 3.22 4.14
N VAL A 102 9.88 4.22 4.87
CA VAL A 102 9.86 4.25 6.33
C VAL A 102 8.44 3.92 6.79
N THR A 103 8.34 2.98 7.73
CA THR A 103 7.07 2.49 8.27
C THR A 103 7.07 2.67 9.80
N ALA A 104 5.97 3.14 10.37
CA ALA A 104 5.76 3.21 11.82
C ALA A 104 4.57 2.34 12.24
N SER A 105 4.62 1.75 13.43
CA SER A 105 3.60 0.80 13.89
C SER A 105 3.27 0.92 15.38
N ILE A 106 2.09 0.41 15.75
CA ILE A 106 1.68 0.17 17.14
C ILE A 106 2.64 -0.80 17.86
N ASP A 107 3.40 -1.63 17.12
CA ASP A 107 4.43 -2.51 17.69
C ASP A 107 5.60 -1.76 18.36
N GLY A 108 5.61 -0.43 18.29
CA GLY A 108 6.56 0.45 18.94
C GLY A 108 7.85 0.66 18.14
N SER A 109 7.92 0.15 16.92
CA SER A 109 9.09 0.29 16.04
C SER A 109 8.84 1.19 14.84
N VAL A 110 9.93 1.80 14.36
CA VAL A 110 9.98 2.47 13.05
C VAL A 110 11.03 1.77 12.22
N ARG A 111 10.63 1.23 11.07
CA ARG A 111 11.42 0.33 10.22
C ARG A 111 11.66 0.93 8.84
N LEU A 112 12.76 0.53 8.22
CA LEU A 112 13.17 0.94 6.89
C LEU A 112 13.15 -0.26 5.95
N TRP A 113 12.64 -0.02 4.75
CA TRP A 113 12.48 -1.02 3.70
C TRP A 113 12.94 -0.45 2.36
N HIS A 114 13.46 -1.29 1.49
CA HIS A 114 13.76 -0.88 0.13
C HIS A 114 12.46 -0.93 -0.72
N ALA A 115 12.08 0.19 -1.34
CA ALA A 115 10.73 0.39 -1.87
C ALA A 115 10.37 -0.56 -3.02
N MET A 116 11.34 -0.94 -3.86
CA MET A 116 11.09 -1.75 -5.06
C MET A 116 11.03 -3.26 -4.82
N ASN A 117 11.52 -3.74 -3.67
CA ASN A 117 11.58 -5.18 -3.39
C ASN A 117 11.13 -5.56 -1.97
N GLY A 118 10.83 -4.58 -1.11
CA GLY A 118 10.32 -4.81 0.25
C GLY A 118 11.38 -5.38 1.18
N TYR A 119 12.66 -5.28 0.85
CA TYR A 119 13.73 -5.84 1.69
C TYR A 119 13.96 -4.96 2.91
N TYR A 120 14.17 -5.60 4.04
CA TYR A 120 14.40 -4.91 5.30
C TYR A 120 15.79 -4.29 5.35
N LEU A 121 15.86 -3.00 5.69
CA LEU A 121 17.10 -2.22 5.78
C LEU A 121 17.50 -1.93 7.23
N GLY A 122 16.57 -2.09 8.18
CA GLY A 122 16.82 -1.88 9.61
C GLY A 122 15.69 -1.13 10.31
N TYR A 123 15.98 -0.68 11.53
CA TYR A 123 15.04 0.07 12.37
C TYR A 123 15.72 1.24 13.08
N PHE A 124 14.95 2.27 13.43
CA PHE A 124 15.45 3.40 14.20
C PHE A 124 15.79 2.97 15.64
N GLY A 125 16.92 3.46 16.15
CA GLY A 125 17.45 3.08 17.47
C GLY A 125 18.34 1.84 17.47
N GLN A 126 18.53 1.19 16.32
CA GLN A 126 19.48 0.09 16.19
C GLN A 126 20.94 0.58 16.41
N PRO A 127 21.84 -0.27 16.95
CA PRO A 127 23.22 0.13 17.24
C PRO A 127 24.09 0.33 15.99
N ARG A 128 23.70 -0.25 14.85
CA ARG A 128 24.46 -0.18 13.59
C ARG A 128 23.91 0.92 12.69
N LYS A 129 24.81 1.59 11.95
CA LYS A 129 24.39 2.53 10.91
C LYS A 129 23.62 1.80 9.80
N PHE A 130 22.69 2.49 9.16
CA PHE A 130 22.00 1.97 7.99
C PHE A 130 22.97 1.85 6.82
N GLU A 131 22.91 0.73 6.11
CA GLU A 131 23.63 0.53 4.86
C GLU A 131 22.60 0.40 3.74
N LEU A 132 22.28 1.52 3.08
CA LEU A 132 21.21 1.58 2.07
C LEU A 132 21.66 1.04 0.71
N SER A 133 22.97 0.88 0.51
CA SER A 133 23.56 0.41 -0.75
C SER A 133 23.55 -1.11 -0.91
N ASP A 134 23.55 -1.86 0.20
CA ASP A 134 23.56 -3.33 0.20
C ASP A 134 22.13 -3.87 0.11
N THR A 135 21.60 -3.92 -1.11
CA THR A 135 20.25 -4.44 -1.41
C THR A 135 20.23 -5.94 -1.69
N CYS A 136 21.40 -6.61 -1.62
CA CYS A 136 21.53 -8.04 -1.88
C CYS A 136 21.28 -8.90 -0.65
N ARG A 137 21.30 -8.31 0.55
CA ARG A 137 21.07 -9.03 1.81
C ARG A 137 19.59 -9.10 2.15
N LEU A 138 19.01 -10.27 1.88
CA LEU A 138 17.70 -10.67 2.42
C LEU A 138 17.83 -10.95 3.92
N ILE A 139 17.59 -9.91 4.72
CA ILE A 139 17.41 -9.99 6.16
C ILE A 139 15.93 -9.75 6.44
N LEU A 140 15.37 -10.45 7.42
CA LEU A 140 14.05 -10.15 7.95
C LEU A 140 14.18 -9.65 9.40
N PRO A 141 13.24 -8.81 9.86
CA PRO A 141 13.05 -8.61 11.30
C PRO A 141 12.81 -9.95 12.01
N CYS A 142 13.19 -10.03 13.28
CA CYS A 142 13.05 -11.28 14.06
C CYS A 142 11.60 -11.73 14.27
N ASP A 143 10.64 -10.81 14.16
CA ASP A 143 9.21 -11.00 14.37
C ASP A 143 8.40 -11.09 13.05
N VAL A 144 9.10 -11.07 11.91
CA VAL A 144 8.52 -11.22 10.58
C VAL A 144 9.12 -12.44 9.91
N HIS A 145 8.27 -13.28 9.35
CA HIS A 145 8.69 -14.55 8.74
C HIS A 145 8.35 -14.67 7.25
N ASN A 146 7.56 -13.73 6.73
CA ASN A 146 7.12 -13.74 5.35
C ASN A 146 8.05 -12.89 4.50
N LEU A 147 8.50 -13.46 3.38
CA LEU A 147 9.25 -12.71 2.38
C LEU A 147 8.31 -11.82 1.56
N PRO A 148 8.84 -10.72 0.99
CA PRO A 148 8.09 -9.91 0.03
C PRO A 148 7.60 -10.75 -1.14
N THR A 149 6.33 -10.56 -1.48
CA THR A 149 5.65 -11.25 -2.56
C THR A 149 5.50 -10.32 -3.74
N ILE A 150 6.13 -10.67 -4.87
CA ILE A 150 5.93 -10.00 -6.15
C ILE A 150 4.67 -10.58 -6.79
N ILE A 151 3.70 -9.72 -7.07
CA ILE A 151 2.42 -10.14 -7.65
C ILE A 151 2.57 -10.14 -9.18
N LYS A 152 2.36 -11.32 -9.79
CA LYS A 152 2.42 -11.51 -11.24
C LYS A 152 1.01 -11.60 -11.83
N GLU A 153 0.85 -11.04 -13.03
CA GLU A 153 -0.42 -10.85 -13.77
C GLU A 153 -1.30 -12.11 -13.97
N GLU A 154 -0.78 -13.32 -13.83
CA GLU A 154 -1.51 -14.56 -14.19
C GLU A 154 -2.69 -14.92 -13.26
N SER A 155 -2.97 -14.12 -12.23
CA SER A 155 -4.04 -14.40 -11.28
C SER A 155 -5.27 -13.54 -11.54
N LYS A 156 -6.22 -14.15 -12.26
CA LYS A 156 -7.54 -13.62 -12.65
C LYS A 156 -8.11 -12.64 -11.63
N HIS A 157 -8.32 -11.40 -12.09
CA HIS A 157 -9.15 -10.40 -11.43
C HIS A 157 -10.45 -11.03 -10.94
N MET A 158 -10.70 -10.96 -9.62
CA MET A 158 -12.04 -11.12 -9.11
C MET A 158 -12.76 -9.78 -9.26
N GLU A 159 -13.48 -9.62 -10.37
CA GLU A 159 -14.47 -8.55 -10.47
C GLU A 159 -15.48 -8.68 -9.32
N LYS A 160 -15.57 -7.64 -8.50
CA LYS A 160 -16.57 -7.54 -7.43
C LYS A 160 -17.98 -7.61 -8.03
N LYS A 161 -18.84 -8.46 -7.47
CA LYS A 161 -20.28 -8.20 -7.46
C LYS A 161 -20.50 -6.89 -6.70
N LYS A 162 -21.08 -5.88 -7.35
CA LYS A 162 -21.58 -4.66 -6.71
C LYS A 162 -22.49 -5.03 -5.54
N SER A 163 -22.04 -4.76 -4.33
CA SER A 163 -22.93 -4.66 -3.17
C SER A 163 -23.37 -3.21 -3.07
N GLU A 164 -24.60 -2.94 -3.51
CA GLU A 164 -25.25 -1.65 -3.24
C GLU A 164 -25.51 -1.55 -1.74
N TYR A 165 -24.94 -0.55 -1.09
CA TYR A 165 -25.33 -0.15 0.26
C TYR A 165 -26.29 1.04 0.10
N PRO A 166 -27.62 0.85 0.26
CA PRO A 166 -28.54 1.96 0.24
C PRO A 166 -28.43 2.68 1.59
N LEU A 167 -27.58 3.70 1.66
CA LEU A 167 -27.69 4.70 2.72
C LEU A 167 -28.96 5.51 2.44
N ILE A 168 -30.09 5.06 3.01
CA ILE A 168 -31.30 5.88 3.09
C ILE A 168 -31.05 6.90 4.21
N LEU A 169 -30.80 8.14 3.82
CA LEU A 169 -30.85 9.27 4.75
C LEU A 169 -32.32 9.46 5.15
N ASP A 170 -32.63 9.11 6.38
CA ASP A 170 -33.94 9.38 6.99
C ASP A 170 -34.07 10.90 7.18
N ARG A 171 -34.63 11.57 6.17
CA ARG A 171 -35.06 12.96 6.27
C ARG A 171 -36.54 12.96 6.59
N ASP A 172 -36.87 12.88 7.88
CA ASP A 172 -38.12 13.40 8.43
C ASP A 172 -37.99 13.63 9.94
N LYS A 173 -37.87 14.92 10.32
CA LYS A 173 -38.60 15.56 11.43
C LYS A 173 -38.39 17.08 11.40
#